data_AF-A0A6G4TS65-F1
#
_entry.id   AF-A0A6G4TS65-F1
#
_cell.length_a   1.000
_cell.length_b   1.000
_cell.length_c   1.000
_cell.angle_alpha   90.00
_cell.angle_beta   90.00
_cell.angle_gamma   90.00
#
_symmetry.space_group_name_H-M   'P 1'
#
loop_
_entity.id
_entity.type
_entity.pdbx_description
1 polymer ?
#
loop_
_entity_poly.entity_id
_entity_poly.type
_entity_poly.pdbx_seq_one_letter_code
_entity_poly.pdbx_strand_id
1 'polypeptide(L)' 'MVAPGSGFEIRINGRVVGALEEAFSELTITVHPAETVLRGSPLDQAALYGILDRIQSLGLELVEVRRLPGGRPNQESE' A
#
# COMPACT_ATOMS: atom_id res chain seq x y z
N MET A 1 -11.34 4.41 -22.36
CA MET A 1 -11.92 4.23 -21.01
C MET A 1 -10.81 3.71 -20.13
N VAL A 2 -10.35 4.53 -19.18
CA VAL A 2 -9.18 4.24 -18.32
C VAL A 2 -9.37 2.93 -17.57
N ALA A 3 -8.37 2.05 -17.58
CA ALA A 3 -8.37 0.84 -16.76
C ALA A 3 -8.49 1.26 -15.28
N PRO A 4 -9.28 0.55 -14.44
CA PRO A 4 -9.38 0.89 -13.03
C PRO A 4 -7.99 0.84 -12.40
N GLY A 5 -7.59 1.94 -11.75
CA GLY A 5 -6.25 2.15 -11.22
C GLY A 5 -5.77 0.92 -10.45
N SER A 6 -4.58 0.44 -10.80
CA SER A 6 -3.96 -0.69 -10.10
C SER A 6 -3.75 -0.27 -8.64
N GLY A 7 -4.36 -0.99 -7.72
CA GLY A 7 -4.10 -0.79 -6.30
C GLY A 7 -2.68 -1.21 -5.95
N PHE A 8 -2.17 -0.74 -4.83
CA PHE A 8 -0.91 -1.20 -4.27
C PHE A 8 -1.09 -1.55 -2.80
N GLU A 9 -0.39 -2.59 -2.40
CA GLU A 9 -0.29 -3.07 -1.03
C GLU A 9 1.18 -3.04 -0.62
N ILE A 10 1.48 -2.30 0.44
CA ILE A 10 2.82 -2.14 0.99
C ILE A 10 2.81 -2.72 2.39
N ARG A 11 3.71 -3.65 2.68
CA ARG A 11 3.88 -4.30 3.98
C ARG A 11 5.18 -3.80 4.59
N ILE A 12 5.12 -3.38 5.85
CA ILE A 12 6.26 -2.88 6.61
C ILE A 12 6.41 -3.64 7.93
N ASN A 13 7.64 -3.79 8.41
CA ASN A 13 7.93 -4.41 9.70
C ASN A 13 7.83 -3.36 10.81
N GLY A 14 7.19 -3.74 11.91
CA GLY A 14 7.03 -2.86 13.07
C GLY A 14 5.59 -2.39 13.30
N ARG A 15 5.29 -2.04 14.56
CA ARG A 15 4.02 -1.45 14.99
C ARG A 15 4.19 0.06 15.08
N VAL A 16 3.94 0.77 13.99
CA VAL A 16 3.90 2.23 14.01
C VAL A 16 2.57 2.67 13.45
N VAL A 17 1.57 2.68 14.33
CA VAL A 17 0.18 2.98 13.95
C VAL A 17 -0.01 4.49 13.85
N GLY A 18 0.40 5.27 14.85
CA GLY A 18 0.12 6.71 14.89
C GLY A 18 0.77 7.55 13.79
N ALA A 19 2.09 7.40 13.57
CA ALA A 19 2.79 8.21 12.57
C ALA A 19 2.38 7.86 11.13
N LEU A 20 1.98 6.60 10.89
CA LEU A 20 1.46 6.20 9.59
C LEU A 20 0.03 6.67 9.35
N GLU A 21 -0.86 6.58 10.33
CA GLU A 21 -2.23 7.07 10.18
C GLU A 21 -2.27 8.57 9.89
N GLU A 22 -1.41 9.35 10.54
CA GLU A 22 -1.25 10.78 10.27
C GLU A 22 -0.59 11.05 8.91
N ALA A 23 0.45 10.29 8.54
CA ALA A 23 1.18 10.50 7.29
C ALA A 23 0.45 9.98 6.05
N PHE A 24 -0.48 9.03 6.22
CA PHE A 24 -1.13 8.28 5.14
C PHE A 24 -2.64 8.14 5.37
N SER A 25 -3.31 9.20 5.83
CA SER A 25 -4.76 9.19 6.08
C SER A 25 -5.61 8.92 4.83
N GLU A 26 -5.03 9.11 3.65
CA GLU A 26 -5.62 8.78 2.34
C GLU A 26 -5.50 7.29 1.97
N LEU A 27 -4.72 6.51 2.72
CA LEU A 27 -4.52 5.07 2.52
C LEU A 27 -5.26 4.26 3.58
N THR A 28 -5.64 3.03 3.22
CA THR A 28 -6.18 2.07 4.19
C THR A 28 -5.02 1.39 4.92
N ILE A 29 -4.94 1.59 6.23
CA ILE A 29 -3.89 1.01 7.07
C ILE A 29 -4.47 -0.16 7.83
N THR A 30 -3.83 -1.33 7.74
CA THR A 30 -4.20 -2.55 8.45
C THR A 30 -3.01 -2.99 9.28
N VAL A 31 -3.15 -2.90 10.60
CA VAL A 31 -2.09 -3.25 11.53
C VAL A 31 -2.24 -4.71 11.94
N HIS A 32 -1.18 -5.49 11.74
CA HIS A 32 -1.05 -6.85 12.23
C HIS A 32 -0.05 -6.89 13.40
N PRO A 33 -0.09 -7.93 14.26
CA PRO A 33 0.78 -8.03 15.42
C PRO A 33 2.29 -8.04 15.10
N ALA A 34 2.66 -8.44 13.88
CA ALA A 34 4.05 -8.54 13.41
C ALA A 34 4.42 -7.52 12.31
N GLU A 35 3.44 -6.90 11.65
CA GLU A 35 3.66 -6.07 10.46
C GLU A 35 2.51 -5.08 10.27
N THR A 36 2.72 -4.03 9.48
CA THR A 36 1.68 -3.07 9.09
C THR A 36 1.50 -3.10 7.58
N VAL A 37 0.25 -3.14 7.12
CA VAL A 37 -0.12 -3.24 5.71
C VAL A 37 -0.82 -1.95 5.29
N LEU A 38 -0.28 -1.28 4.29
CA LEU A 38 -0.78 -0.06 3.68
C LEU A 38 -1.41 -0.40 2.33
N ARG A 39 -2.66 -0.06 2.12
CA ARG A 39 -3.38 -0.29 0.87
C ARG A 39 -3.83 1.04 0.27
N GLY A 40 -3.41 1.31 -0.97
CA GLY A 40 -3.79 2.50 -1.73
C GLY A 40 -4.47 2.12 -3.03
N SER A 41 -5.67 2.67 -3.27
CA SER A 41 -6.40 2.56 -4.54
C SER A 41 -7.25 3.81 -4.79
N PRO A 42 -7.08 4.51 -5.92
CA PRO A 42 -6.02 4.36 -6.91
C PRO A 42 -4.68 4.89 -6.37
N LEU A 43 -3.59 4.18 -6.62
CA LEU A 43 -2.24 4.64 -6.28
C LEU A 43 -1.35 4.53 -7.52
N ASP A 44 -0.73 5.65 -7.92
CA ASP A 44 0.22 5.67 -9.04
C ASP A 44 1.66 5.42 -8.55
N GLN A 45 2.56 5.15 -9.50
CA GLN A 45 3.97 4.89 -9.19
C GLN A 45 4.63 6.05 -8.43
N ALA A 46 4.28 7.30 -8.75
CA ALA A 46 4.79 8.47 -8.04
C ALA A 46 4.34 8.51 -6.57
N ALA A 47 3.07 8.18 -6.31
CA ALA A 47 2.52 8.11 -4.96
C ALA A 47 3.17 6.97 -4.17
N LEU A 48 3.42 5.82 -4.81
CA LEU A 48 4.19 4.73 -4.22
C LEU A 48 5.60 5.17 -3.79
N TYR A 49 6.35 5.87 -4.66
CA TYR A 49 7.68 6.38 -4.30
C TYR A 49 7.63 7.34 -3.11
N GLY A 50 6.62 8.21 -3.03
CA GLY A 50 6.43 9.09 -1.86
C GLY A 50 6.16 8.32 -0.56
N ILE A 51 5.41 7.21 -0.63
CA ILE A 51 5.17 6.32 0.51
C ILE A 51 6.47 5.63 0.95
N LEU A 52 7.24 5.10 -0.01
CA LEU A 52 8.52 4.46 0.26
C LEU A 52 9.53 5.41 0.92
N ASP A 53 9.60 6.66 0.43
CA ASP A 53 10.47 7.70 0.99
C ASP A 53 10.07 8.05 2.44
N ARG A 54 8.76 8.18 2.72
CA ARG A 54 8.25 8.39 4.08
C ARG A 54 8.54 7.20 5.01
N ILE A 55 8.39 5.97 4.53
CA ILE A 55 8.73 4.75 5.29
C ILE A 55 10.22 4.78 5.69
N GLN A 56 11.11 5.09 4.74
CA GLN A 56 12.55 5.22 5.03
C GLN A 56 12.85 6.39 5.98
N SER A 57 12.19 7.54 5.79
CA SER A 57 12.35 8.72 6.67
C SER A 57 11.90 8.44 8.11
N LEU A 58 10.91 7.55 8.29
CA LEU A 58 10.45 7.09 9.60
C LEU A 58 11.34 5.99 10.20
N GLY A 59 12.36 5.51 9.46
CA GLY A 59 13.24 4.42 9.89
C GLY A 59 12.55 3.05 9.91
N LEU A 60 11.52 2.87 9.09
CA LEU A 60 10.74 1.64 9.02
C LEU A 60 11.29 0.71 7.96
N GLU A 61 11.26 -0.59 8.24
CA GLU A 61 11.66 -1.61 7.25
C GLU A 61 10.49 -1.96 6.33
N LEU A 62 10.72 -1.77 5.04
CA LEU A 62 9.84 -2.27 4.00
C LEU A 62 9.99 -3.78 3.88
N VAL A 63 8.89 -4.52 4.08
CA VAL A 63 8.86 -5.98 3.96
C VAL A 63 8.51 -6.38 2.53
N GLU A 64 7.44 -5.82 1.98
CA GLU A 64 6.91 -6.26 0.69
C GLU A 64 6.13 -5.14 -0.01
N VAL A 65 6.19 -5.08 -1.33
CA VAL A 65 5.30 -4.24 -2.15
C VAL A 65 4.63 -5.13 -3.18
N ARG A 66 3.31 -5.24 -3.10
CA ARG A 66 2.48 -5.98 -4.04
C ARG A 66 1.61 -5.01 -4.83
N ARG A 67 1.72 -5.08 -6.15
CA ARG A 67 0.77 -4.40 -7.04
C ARG A 67 -0.49 -5.26 -7.12
N LEU A 68 -1.62 -4.70 -6.69
CA LEU A 68 -2.91 -5.34 -6.84
C LEU A 68 -3.36 -5.16 -8.29
N PRO A 69 -3.72 -6.25 -9.00
CA PRO A 69 -4.22 -6.14 -10.35
C PRO A 69 -5.48 -5.27 -10.35
N GLY A 70 -5.39 -4.11 -10.99
CA GLY A 70 -6.52 -3.22 -11.25
C GLY A 70 -7.37 -3.83 -12.34
N GLY A 71 -8.22 -4.80 -12.00
CA GLY A 71 -9.02 -5.50 -12.99
C GLY A 71 -9.74 -6.69 -12.37
N ARG A 72 -11.08 -6.62 -12.48
CA ARG A 72 -12.10 -7.65 -12.23
C ARG A 72 -11.59 -9.05 -11.86
N PRO A 73 -12.10 -9.67 -10.80
CA PRO A 73 -11.86 -11.10 -10.59
C PRO A 73 -12.42 -11.86 -11.79
N ASN A 74 -11.54 -12.55 -12.49
CA ASN A 74 -11.79 -13.83 -13.14
C ASN A 74 -13.11 -13.97 -13.93
N GLN A 75 -13.09 -13.62 -15.21
CA GLN A 75 -14.01 -14.19 -16.21
C GLN A 75 -13.20 -14.76 -17.40
N GLU A 76 -12.49 -15.85 -17.13
CA GLU A 76 -11.98 -16.84 -18.09
C GLU A 76 -12.14 -18.18 -17.34
N SER A 77 -12.81 -19.24 -17.79
CA SER A 77 -13.51 -19.65 -19.02
C SER A 77 -14.58 -20.68 -18.54
N GLU A 78 -15.71 -20.94 -19.19
CA GLU A 78 -15.89 -21.59 -20.50
C GLU A 78 -17.39 -21.71 -20.79
#